data_AF-A0ABD5XN12-F1
#
_entry.id   AF-A0ABD5XN12-F1
#
_cell.length_a   1.000
_cell.length_b   1.000
_cell.length_c   1.000
_cell.angle_alpha   90.00
_cell.angle_beta   90.00
_cell.angle_gamma   90.00
#
_symmetry.space_group_name_H-M   'P 1'
#
loop_
_entity.id
_entity.type
_entity.pdbx_description
1 polymer ?
#
loop_
_entity_poly.entity_id
_entity_poly.type
_entity_poly.pdbx_seq_one_letter_code
_entity_poly.pdbx_strand_id
1 'polypeptide(L)'
;MTLIQFYGSLATTASVFVGILTAYLVTRLSNLLSERSRLKQRIESIDTELEVLLKDHDYRIERLSETEERWVREDAENHVDQFIKYDVGSDWSPSPEGLTVEDALDGLVEHQDVSEDDLIMHHAELIERRWDEIIDELQPRGPLEMPQVNMTDASITAANWIIEALWNIYDREQYKAHESKALEARREVQQLKEERTVLEEQFESLNPEQLQDSIKAAVIPISLSVIFPLLIRFLHELGFVIIVSPAVALIEPITVLVVWLIGFFWTLRFVWVRVTGSNTELPDSPLSKRDENEEVDIESSNIETQNAVQSQNN
;
A
#
# COMPACT_ATOMS: atom_id res chain seq x y z
N MET A 1 -37.31 26.07 -57.33
CA MET A 1 -36.20 25.10 -57.53
C MET A 1 -34.98 25.42 -56.66
N THR A 2 -34.58 26.69 -56.51
CA THR A 2 -33.39 27.11 -55.74
C THR A 2 -33.44 26.84 -54.23
N LEU A 3 -34.61 26.95 -53.59
CA LEU A 3 -34.78 26.70 -52.14
C LEU A 3 -34.53 25.24 -51.74
N ILE A 4 -34.98 24.28 -52.55
CA ILE A 4 -34.79 22.84 -52.28
C ILE A 4 -33.30 22.47 -52.36
N GLN A 5 -32.56 23.07 -53.29
CA GLN A 5 -31.11 22.89 -53.40
C GLN A 5 -30.36 23.51 -52.21
N PHE A 6 -30.81 24.66 -51.72
CA PHE A 6 -30.26 25.31 -50.52
C PHE A 6 -30.41 24.44 -49.27
N TYR A 7 -31.63 23.96 -48.95
CA TYR A 7 -31.85 23.06 -47.82
C TYR A 7 -31.11 21.72 -47.99
N GLY A 8 -31.00 21.23 -49.22
CA GLY A 8 -30.16 20.07 -49.56
C GLY A 8 -28.71 20.27 -49.17
N SER A 9 -28.08 21.38 -49.58
CA SER A 9 -26.68 21.66 -49.23
C SER A 9 -26.45 21.82 -47.72
N LEU A 10 -27.40 22.44 -47.01
CA LEU A 10 -27.36 22.58 -45.54
C LEU A 10 -27.40 21.21 -44.85
N ALA A 11 -28.29 20.32 -45.30
CA ALA A 11 -28.41 18.98 -44.75
C ALA A 11 -27.16 18.13 -45.02
N THR A 12 -26.58 18.21 -46.21
CA THR A 12 -25.36 17.44 -46.55
C THR A 12 -24.17 17.87 -45.71
N THR A 13 -23.95 19.17 -45.55
CA THR A 13 -22.85 19.72 -44.73
C THR A 13 -23.02 19.38 -43.25
N ALA A 14 -24.25 19.49 -42.73
CA ALA A 14 -24.56 19.09 -41.36
C ALA A 14 -24.33 17.59 -41.14
N SER A 15 -24.75 16.72 -42.07
CA SER A 15 -24.56 15.26 -41.99
C SER A 15 -23.08 14.86 -41.92
N VAL A 16 -22.22 15.45 -42.75
CA VAL A 16 -20.76 15.20 -42.69
C VAL A 16 -20.19 15.60 -41.34
N PHE A 17 -20.60 16.76 -40.80
CA PHE A 17 -20.16 17.22 -39.50
C PHE A 17 -20.59 16.27 -38.36
N VAL A 18 -21.83 15.78 -38.40
CA VAL A 18 -22.30 14.75 -37.45
C VAL A 18 -21.47 13.48 -37.57
N GLY A 19 -21.19 13.00 -38.78
CA GLY A 19 -20.38 11.81 -38.98
C GLY A 19 -18.99 11.91 -38.33
N ILE A 20 -18.32 13.05 -38.52
CA ILE A 20 -17.01 13.32 -37.91
C ILE A 20 -17.11 13.40 -36.38
N LEU A 21 -18.13 14.09 -35.86
CA LEU A 21 -18.31 14.24 -34.42
C LEU A 21 -18.65 12.91 -33.74
N THR A 22 -19.54 12.12 -34.33
CA THR A 22 -19.89 10.79 -33.84
C THR A 22 -18.67 9.87 -33.86
N ALA A 23 -17.86 9.89 -34.92
CA ALA A 23 -16.62 9.13 -34.98
C ALA A 23 -15.65 9.54 -33.86
N TYR A 24 -15.40 10.84 -33.67
CA TYR A 24 -14.54 11.34 -32.60
C TYR A 24 -15.02 10.91 -31.20
N LEU A 25 -16.33 11.00 -30.96
CA LEU A 25 -16.96 10.69 -29.68
C LEU A 25 -16.94 9.18 -29.38
N VAL A 26 -17.20 8.34 -30.39
CA VAL A 26 -17.07 6.89 -30.28
C VAL A 26 -15.62 6.49 -30.02
N THR A 27 -14.66 7.06 -30.76
CA THR A 27 -13.24 6.81 -30.53
C THR A 27 -12.82 7.20 -29.11
N ARG A 28 -13.23 8.38 -28.63
CA ARG A 28 -12.90 8.83 -27.28
C ARG A 28 -13.55 7.96 -26.20
N LEU A 29 -14.81 7.59 -26.35
CA LEU A 29 -15.50 6.68 -25.42
C LEU A 29 -14.82 5.32 -25.39
N SER A 30 -14.45 4.79 -26.56
CA SER A 30 -13.74 3.51 -26.65
C SER A 30 -12.37 3.57 -25.98
N ASN A 31 -11.62 4.66 -26.13
CA ASN A 31 -10.33 4.86 -25.46
C ASN A 31 -10.51 4.89 -23.94
N LEU A 32 -11.47 5.65 -23.42
CA LEU A 32 -11.74 5.74 -21.98
C LEU A 32 -12.17 4.39 -21.39
N LEU A 33 -13.03 3.63 -22.08
CA LEU A 33 -13.42 2.29 -21.64
C LEU A 33 -12.22 1.32 -21.64
N SER A 34 -11.34 1.43 -22.63
CA SER A 34 -10.12 0.63 -22.69
C SER A 34 -9.16 0.99 -21.54
N GLU A 35 -8.93 2.28 -21.29
CA GLU A 35 -8.11 2.77 -20.17
C GLU A 35 -8.70 2.32 -18.83
N ARG A 36 -10.00 2.49 -18.63
CA ARG A 36 -10.71 2.04 -17.43
C ARG A 36 -10.58 0.53 -17.20
N SER A 37 -10.68 -0.28 -18.25
CA SER A 37 -10.47 -1.72 -18.16
C SER A 37 -9.03 -2.07 -17.77
N ARG A 38 -8.05 -1.35 -18.32
CA ARG A 38 -6.62 -1.56 -17.99
C ARG A 38 -6.33 -1.19 -16.54
N LEU A 39 -6.82 -0.04 -16.08
CA LEU A 39 -6.68 0.41 -14.70
C LEU A 39 -7.32 -0.59 -13.73
N LYS A 40 -8.54 -1.06 -14.03
CA LYS A 40 -9.21 -2.08 -13.21
C LYS A 40 -8.36 -3.35 -13.08
N GLN A 41 -7.83 -3.85 -14.19
CA GLN A 41 -6.99 -5.05 -14.19
C GLN A 41 -5.69 -4.84 -13.40
N ARG A 42 -5.12 -3.63 -13.47
CA ARG A 42 -3.92 -3.27 -12.69
C ARG A 42 -4.22 -3.19 -11.20
N ILE A 43 -5.33 -2.56 -10.80
CA ILE A 43 -5.79 -2.51 -9.40
C ILE A 43 -5.99 -3.93 -8.86
N GLU A 44 -6.69 -4.79 -9.62
CA GLU A 44 -6.92 -6.19 -9.22
C GLU A 44 -5.62 -6.98 -9.08
N SER A 45 -4.65 -6.77 -9.97
CA SER A 45 -3.31 -7.34 -9.85
C SER A 45 -2.60 -6.89 -8.56
N ILE A 46 -2.64 -5.59 -8.25
CA ILE A 46 -2.02 -5.05 -7.04
C ILE A 46 -2.73 -5.59 -5.78
N ASP A 47 -4.06 -5.72 -5.81
CA ASP A 47 -4.82 -6.32 -4.70
C ASP A 47 -4.37 -7.76 -4.42
N THR A 48 -4.16 -8.57 -5.47
CA THR A 48 -3.64 -9.94 -5.31
C THR A 48 -2.20 -9.96 -4.78
N GLU A 49 -1.36 -9.03 -5.21
CA GLU A 49 0.03 -8.91 -4.75
C GLU A 49 0.10 -8.49 -3.28
N LEU A 50 -0.74 -7.52 -2.88
CA LEU A 50 -0.91 -7.10 -1.49
C LEU A 50 -1.38 -8.25 -0.60
N GLU A 51 -2.33 -9.07 -1.04
CA GLU A 51 -2.79 -10.23 -0.27
C GLU A 51 -1.66 -11.23 0.01
N VAL A 52 -0.84 -11.52 -1.00
CA VAL A 52 0.30 -12.43 -0.87
C VAL A 52 1.37 -11.84 0.05
N LEU A 53 1.72 -10.57 -0.12
CA LEU A 53 2.75 -9.91 0.70
C LEU A 53 2.32 -9.75 2.15
N LEU A 54 1.05 -9.41 2.42
CA LEU A 54 0.54 -9.35 3.79
C LEU A 54 0.62 -10.71 4.47
N LYS A 55 0.25 -11.78 3.77
CA LYS A 55 0.34 -13.14 4.30
C LYS A 55 1.79 -13.57 4.58
N ASP A 56 2.73 -13.23 3.69
CA ASP A 56 4.16 -13.51 3.90
C ASP A 56 4.72 -12.69 5.08
N HIS A 57 4.32 -11.41 5.19
CA HIS A 57 4.69 -10.55 6.31
C HIS A 57 4.19 -11.12 7.66
N ASP A 58 2.91 -11.51 7.73
CA ASP A 58 2.32 -12.06 8.96
C ASP A 58 3.01 -13.36 9.38
N TYR A 59 3.30 -14.25 8.42
CA TYR A 59 4.07 -15.46 8.67
C TYR A 59 5.48 -15.16 9.22
N ARG A 60 6.15 -14.12 8.71
CA ARG A 60 7.48 -13.71 9.21
C ARG A 60 7.41 -13.14 10.62
N ILE A 61 6.40 -12.31 10.92
CA ILE A 61 6.21 -11.77 12.27
C ILE A 61 5.92 -12.89 13.27
N GLU A 62 5.06 -13.85 12.90
CA GLU A 62 4.79 -15.02 13.76
C GLU A 62 6.09 -15.78 14.07
N ARG A 63 6.93 -16.02 13.04
CA ARG A 63 8.24 -16.68 13.25
C ARG A 63 9.21 -15.88 14.12
N LEU A 64 9.21 -14.55 13.98
CA LEU A 64 10.02 -13.67 14.84
C LEU A 64 9.54 -13.74 16.29
N SER A 65 8.22 -13.68 16.50
CA SER A 65 7.61 -13.79 17.83
C SER A 65 7.92 -15.14 18.49
N GLU A 66 7.82 -16.25 17.75
CA GLU A 66 8.16 -17.58 18.27
C GLU A 66 9.64 -17.69 18.66
N THR A 67 10.53 -17.03 17.91
CA THR A 67 11.97 -17.03 18.18
C THR A 67 12.28 -16.17 19.42
N GLU A 68 11.66 -15.00 19.51
CA GLU A 68 11.80 -14.09 20.65
C GLU A 68 11.27 -14.72 21.95
N GLU A 69 10.10 -15.35 21.92
CA GLU A 69 9.54 -16.06 23.07
C GLU A 69 10.46 -17.21 23.54
N ARG A 70 11.08 -17.92 22.59
CA ARG A 70 12.06 -18.96 22.92
C ARG A 70 13.28 -18.39 23.61
N TRP A 71 13.88 -17.33 23.07
CA TRP A 71 15.05 -16.70 23.66
C TRP A 71 14.77 -16.16 25.06
N VAL A 72 13.61 -15.51 25.24
CA VAL A 72 13.17 -15.04 26.55
C VAL A 72 13.10 -16.18 27.56
N ARG A 73 12.58 -17.35 27.14
CA ARG A 73 12.51 -18.54 28.01
C ARG A 73 13.89 -19.11 28.33
N GLU A 74 14.76 -19.25 27.33
CA GLU A 74 16.12 -19.77 27.50
C GLU A 74 16.98 -18.85 28.36
N ASP A 75 16.85 -17.53 28.18
CA ASP A 75 17.54 -16.52 28.98
C ASP A 75 17.09 -16.58 30.44
N ALA A 76 15.78 -16.71 30.68
CA ALA A 76 15.24 -16.90 32.02
C ALA A 76 15.72 -18.20 32.68
N GLU A 77 15.80 -19.30 31.92
CA GLU A 77 16.37 -20.57 32.42
C GLU A 77 17.83 -20.40 32.80
N ASN A 78 18.62 -19.70 31.99
CA ASN A 78 20.03 -19.47 32.25
C ASN A 78 20.27 -18.57 33.48
N HIS A 79 19.49 -17.50 33.66
CA HIS A 79 19.58 -16.64 34.86
C HIS A 79 19.27 -17.41 36.14
N VAL A 80 18.18 -18.19 36.14
CA VAL A 80 17.81 -19.01 37.30
C VAL A 80 18.87 -20.08 37.57
N ASP A 81 19.41 -20.73 36.53
CA ASP A 81 20.46 -21.73 36.68
C ASP A 81 21.76 -21.15 37.24
N GLN A 82 22.15 -19.95 36.80
CA GLN A 82 23.31 -19.26 37.34
C GLN A 82 23.10 -18.83 38.79
N PHE A 83 21.94 -18.30 39.11
CA PHE A 83 21.57 -17.92 40.48
C PHE A 83 21.63 -19.11 41.44
N ILE A 84 20.98 -20.22 41.09
CA ILE A 84 20.99 -21.45 41.91
C ILE A 84 22.42 -21.97 42.10
N LYS A 85 23.22 -21.97 41.03
CA LYS A 85 24.55 -22.58 41.05
C LYS A 85 25.60 -21.76 41.77
N TYR A 86 25.56 -20.44 41.65
CA TYR A 86 26.65 -19.57 42.08
C TYR A 86 26.30 -18.69 43.28
N ASP A 87 25.03 -18.35 43.47
CA ASP A 87 24.61 -17.35 44.46
C ASP A 87 23.84 -17.99 45.62
N VAL A 88 23.01 -19.00 45.36
CA VAL A 88 22.25 -19.70 46.41
C VAL A 88 23.20 -20.49 47.31
N GLY A 89 23.19 -20.19 48.62
CA GLY A 89 23.97 -20.87 49.66
C GLY A 89 25.39 -20.33 49.86
N SER A 90 26.00 -19.70 48.86
CA SER A 90 27.30 -19.03 48.93
C SER A 90 27.17 -17.59 49.46
N ASP A 91 26.46 -16.76 48.69
CA ASP A 91 26.34 -15.32 48.90
C ASP A 91 24.90 -14.95 49.33
N TRP A 92 23.91 -15.73 48.89
CA TRP A 92 22.51 -15.64 49.32
C TRP A 92 22.18 -16.74 50.33
N SER A 93 22.06 -16.36 51.61
CA SER A 93 21.84 -17.31 52.72
C SER A 93 20.71 -16.89 53.69
N PRO A 94 19.50 -16.62 53.18
CA PRO A 94 18.34 -16.42 54.05
C PRO A 94 18.01 -17.72 54.81
N SER A 95 17.28 -17.59 55.93
CA SER A 95 16.83 -18.77 56.67
C SER A 95 15.84 -19.56 55.80
N PRO A 96 16.01 -20.88 55.63
CA PRO A 96 15.10 -21.69 54.81
C PRO A 96 13.70 -21.78 55.43
N GLU A 97 13.54 -21.46 56.73
CA GLU A 97 12.24 -21.42 57.40
C GLU A 97 11.50 -20.12 57.05
N GLY A 98 10.47 -20.24 56.21
CA GLY A 98 9.58 -19.14 55.85
C GLY A 98 9.94 -18.37 54.58
N LEU A 99 10.91 -18.88 53.81
CA LEU A 99 11.26 -18.35 52.50
C LEU A 99 10.09 -18.49 51.51
N THR A 100 9.82 -17.44 50.75
CA THR A 100 8.78 -17.41 49.70
C THR A 100 9.40 -17.28 48.31
N VAL A 101 8.64 -17.65 47.27
CA VAL A 101 9.06 -17.51 45.86
C VAL A 101 9.45 -16.06 45.54
N GLU A 102 8.74 -15.10 46.13
CA GLU A 102 9.04 -13.66 46.00
C GLU A 102 10.43 -13.32 46.55
N ASP A 103 10.82 -13.87 47.70
CA ASP A 103 12.17 -13.64 48.27
C ASP A 103 13.28 -14.18 47.36
N ALA A 104 13.03 -15.26 46.61
CA ALA A 104 13.98 -15.79 45.64
C ALA A 104 14.01 -15.00 44.33
N LEU A 105 12.88 -14.41 43.92
CA LEU A 105 12.84 -13.50 42.78
C LEU A 105 13.61 -12.20 43.11
N ASP A 106 13.45 -11.68 44.32
CA ASP A 106 14.21 -10.53 44.81
C ASP A 106 15.72 -10.83 44.85
N GLY A 107 16.10 -12.04 45.31
CA GLY A 107 17.48 -12.50 45.28
C GLY A 107 18.05 -12.62 43.86
N LEU A 108 17.25 -13.10 42.90
CA LEU A 108 17.64 -13.19 41.49
C LEU A 108 17.91 -11.79 40.91
N VAL A 109 17.03 -10.81 41.18
CA VAL A 109 17.18 -9.40 40.78
C VAL A 109 18.46 -8.81 41.37
N GLU A 110 18.71 -9.05 42.67
CA GLU A 110 19.87 -8.49 43.36
C GLU A 110 21.20 -9.04 42.85
N HIS A 111 21.25 -10.30 42.41
CA HIS A 111 22.52 -10.99 42.11
C HIS A 111 22.82 -11.18 40.63
N GLN A 112 21.80 -11.21 39.75
CA GLN A 112 22.00 -11.40 38.31
C GLN A 112 21.83 -10.11 37.48
N ASP A 113 21.75 -8.94 38.13
CA ASP A 113 21.56 -7.61 37.48
C ASP A 113 20.35 -7.58 36.53
N VAL A 114 19.31 -8.36 36.85
CA VAL A 114 18.04 -8.39 36.12
C VAL A 114 17.16 -7.28 36.66
N SER A 115 16.71 -6.36 35.81
CA SER A 115 15.79 -5.30 36.22
C SER A 115 14.46 -5.89 36.70
N GLU A 116 13.86 -5.28 37.72
CA GLU A 116 12.51 -5.64 38.20
C GLU A 116 11.44 -5.50 37.10
N ASP A 117 11.67 -4.61 36.13
CA ASP A 117 10.82 -4.45 34.94
C ASP A 117 11.03 -5.56 33.90
N ASP A 118 12.19 -6.24 33.93
CA ASP A 118 12.57 -7.35 33.04
C ASP A 118 12.31 -8.73 33.67
N LEU A 119 11.71 -8.76 34.87
CA LEU A 119 11.21 -9.96 35.53
C LEU A 119 10.00 -10.52 34.76
N ILE A 120 10.29 -11.24 33.69
CA ILE A 120 9.27 -11.85 32.85
C ILE A 120 8.62 -13.02 33.63
N MET A 121 7.32 -13.24 33.41
CA MET A 121 6.53 -14.36 33.97
C MET A 121 7.26 -15.70 33.97
N HIS A 122 8.09 -15.95 32.95
CA HIS A 122 8.90 -17.16 32.85
C HIS A 122 9.94 -17.32 33.97
N HIS A 123 10.55 -16.25 34.50
CA HIS A 123 11.46 -16.35 35.64
C HIS A 123 10.74 -16.85 36.91
N ALA A 124 9.54 -16.33 37.18
CA ALA A 124 8.70 -16.77 38.30
C ALA A 124 8.28 -18.24 38.14
N GLU A 125 7.80 -18.63 36.95
CA GLU A 125 7.45 -20.03 36.64
C GLU A 125 8.65 -20.97 36.85
N LEU A 126 9.84 -20.53 36.49
CA LEU A 126 11.07 -21.31 36.62
C LEU A 126 11.54 -21.47 38.06
N ILE A 127 11.51 -20.39 38.85
CA ILE A 127 11.82 -20.45 40.29
C ILE A 127 10.80 -21.32 41.02
N GLU A 128 9.50 -21.20 40.73
CA GLU A 128 8.48 -22.08 41.30
C GLU A 128 8.74 -23.55 40.95
N ARG A 129 9.06 -23.83 39.67
CA ARG A 129 9.34 -25.18 39.20
C ARG A 129 10.58 -25.79 39.87
N ARG A 130 11.60 -24.99 40.15
CA ARG A 130 12.87 -25.41 40.75
C ARG A 130 13.00 -25.07 42.24
N TRP A 131 11.88 -24.77 42.89
CA TRP A 131 11.86 -24.36 44.29
C TRP A 131 12.52 -25.38 45.22
N ASP A 132 12.27 -26.67 44.99
CA ASP A 132 12.85 -27.74 45.78
C ASP A 132 14.39 -27.79 45.67
N GLU A 133 14.96 -27.47 44.50
CA GLU A 133 16.41 -27.41 44.28
C GLU A 133 17.03 -26.25 45.07
N ILE A 134 16.37 -25.08 45.09
CA ILE A 134 16.80 -23.90 45.85
C ILE A 134 16.82 -24.22 47.36
N ILE A 135 15.75 -24.85 47.86
CA ILE A 135 15.64 -25.20 49.29
C ILE A 135 16.70 -26.24 49.68
N ASP A 136 17.00 -27.22 48.81
CA ASP A 136 18.04 -28.22 49.07
C ASP A 136 19.43 -27.59 49.16
N GLU A 137 19.76 -26.64 48.28
CA GLU A 137 21.06 -25.95 48.28
C GLU A 137 21.23 -25.01 49.49
N LEU A 138 20.13 -24.42 50.00
CA LEU A 138 20.13 -23.59 51.22
C LEU A 138 20.24 -24.42 52.51
N GLN A 139 19.97 -25.72 52.48
CA GLN A 139 20.10 -26.55 53.68
C GLN A 139 21.58 -26.78 54.00
N PRO A 140 22.01 -26.60 55.27
CA PRO A 140 23.40 -26.78 55.65
C PRO A 140 23.82 -28.24 55.43
N ARG A 141 24.62 -28.47 54.38
CA ARG A 141 25.24 -29.78 54.11
C ARG A 141 26.09 -30.16 55.31
N GLY A 142 25.86 -31.36 55.85
CA GLY A 142 26.59 -31.89 57.00
C GLY A 142 28.11 -31.95 56.76
N PRO A 143 28.93 -32.04 57.82
CA PRO A 143 30.37 -31.70 57.79
C PRO A 143 31.32 -32.62 56.97
N LEU A 144 30.86 -33.42 55.99
CA LEU A 144 31.69 -34.43 55.33
C LEU A 144 31.51 -34.64 53.82
N GLU A 145 30.90 -33.72 53.08
CA GLU A 145 30.93 -33.78 51.59
C GLU A 145 31.77 -32.63 51.05
N MET A 146 33.03 -32.93 50.70
CA MET A 146 33.79 -32.04 49.83
C MET A 146 33.41 -32.34 48.37
N PRO A 147 33.07 -31.32 47.56
CA PRO A 147 32.74 -31.53 46.17
C PRO A 147 33.98 -32.06 45.43
N GLN A 148 33.88 -33.28 44.89
CA GLN A 148 34.88 -33.78 43.95
C GLN A 148 34.69 -33.04 42.62
N VAL A 149 35.49 -32.00 42.38
CA VAL A 149 35.55 -31.34 41.08
C VAL A 149 36.24 -32.28 40.10
N ASN A 150 35.44 -32.93 39.26
CA ASN A 150 35.89 -33.88 38.25
C ASN A 150 36.56 -33.09 37.10
N MET A 151 37.90 -33.09 37.03
CA MET A 151 38.66 -32.30 36.03
C MET A 151 38.38 -32.67 34.56
N THR A 152 37.71 -33.78 34.29
CA THR A 152 37.25 -34.16 32.95
C THR A 152 36.07 -33.31 32.44
N ASP A 153 35.39 -32.55 33.32
CA ASP A 153 34.29 -31.68 32.94
C ASP A 153 34.73 -30.37 32.28
N ALA A 154 35.93 -29.87 32.56
CA ALA A 154 36.38 -28.55 32.09
C ALA A 154 36.52 -28.47 30.55
N SER A 155 36.92 -29.56 29.89
CA SER A 155 37.01 -29.62 28.44
C SER A 155 35.65 -29.86 27.78
N ILE A 156 34.73 -30.56 28.45
CA ILE A 156 33.35 -30.79 28.00
C ILE A 156 32.53 -29.51 28.13
N THR A 157 32.70 -28.74 29.21
CA THR A 157 32.06 -27.43 29.41
C THR A 157 32.57 -26.38 28.43
N ALA A 158 33.88 -26.33 28.13
CA ALA A 158 34.40 -25.42 27.12
C ALA A 158 33.86 -25.72 25.71
N ALA A 159 33.70 -27.01 25.35
CA ALA A 159 33.12 -27.40 24.07
C ALA A 159 31.62 -27.05 23.99
N ASN A 160 30.85 -27.26 25.07
CA ASN A 160 29.45 -26.86 25.14
C ASN A 160 29.28 -25.34 25.01
N TRP A 161 30.10 -24.55 25.72
CA TRP A 161 30.05 -23.08 25.64
C TRP A 161 30.32 -22.54 24.23
N ILE A 162 31.28 -23.14 23.50
CA ILE A 162 31.56 -22.76 22.12
C ILE A 162 30.38 -23.11 21.19
N ILE A 163 29.76 -24.28 21.39
CA ILE A 163 28.60 -24.72 20.60
C ILE A 163 27.41 -23.80 20.85
N GLU A 164 27.14 -23.45 22.11
CA GLU A 164 26.05 -22.56 22.52
C GLU A 164 26.26 -21.12 22.00
N ALA A 165 27.47 -20.59 22.11
CA ALA A 165 27.81 -19.29 21.53
C ALA A 165 27.62 -19.26 20.00
N LEU A 166 27.98 -20.34 19.30
CA LEU A 166 27.77 -20.46 17.85
C LEU A 166 26.28 -20.54 17.48
N TRP A 167 25.46 -21.26 18.26
CA TRP A 167 24.01 -21.30 18.07
C TRP A 167 23.37 -19.93 18.30
N ASN A 168 23.76 -19.22 19.35
CA ASN A 168 23.24 -17.90 19.66
C ASN A 168 23.61 -16.87 18.56
N ILE A 169 24.84 -16.92 18.04
CA ILE A 169 25.24 -16.09 16.88
C ILE A 169 24.38 -16.43 15.65
N TYR A 170 24.22 -17.71 15.32
CA TYR A 170 23.44 -18.14 14.16
C TYR A 170 21.97 -17.72 14.26
N ASP A 171 21.34 -17.95 15.41
CA ASP A 171 19.95 -17.57 15.63
C ASP A 171 19.78 -16.05 15.59
N ARG A 172 20.74 -15.28 16.13
CA ARG A 172 20.71 -13.82 16.06
C ARG A 172 20.86 -13.29 14.64
N GLU A 173 21.70 -13.92 13.83
CA GLU A 173 21.80 -13.62 12.40
C GLU A 173 20.50 -13.94 11.66
N GLN A 174 19.88 -15.09 11.94
CA GLN A 174 18.58 -15.46 11.37
C GLN A 174 17.49 -14.47 11.75
N TYR A 175 17.40 -14.08 13.02
CA TYR A 175 16.43 -13.09 13.50
C TYR A 175 16.59 -11.76 12.77
N LYS A 176 17.81 -11.21 12.69
CA LYS A 176 18.08 -9.97 11.93
C LYS A 176 17.72 -10.10 10.45
N ALA A 177 17.99 -11.27 9.85
CA ALA A 177 17.61 -11.53 8.46
C ALA A 177 16.08 -11.60 8.28
N HIS A 178 15.34 -12.10 9.27
CA HIS A 178 13.89 -12.11 9.25
C HIS A 178 13.28 -10.74 9.49
N GLU A 179 13.81 -9.98 10.43
CA GLU A 179 13.41 -8.61 10.75
C GLU A 179 13.59 -7.68 9.55
N SER A 180 14.76 -7.71 8.93
CA SER A 180 15.04 -6.90 7.73
C SER A 180 14.09 -7.23 6.57
N LYS A 181 13.79 -8.52 6.34
CA LYS A 181 12.81 -8.95 5.33
C LYS A 181 11.38 -8.54 5.68
N ALA A 182 10.99 -8.57 6.95
CA ALA A 182 9.68 -8.09 7.39
C ALA A 182 9.54 -6.57 7.16
N LEU A 183 10.59 -5.80 7.45
CA LEU A 183 10.64 -4.37 7.17
C LEU A 183 10.58 -4.07 5.67
N GLU A 184 11.27 -4.85 4.85
CA GLU A 184 11.20 -4.74 3.39
C GLU A 184 9.79 -5.02 2.86
N ALA A 185 9.18 -6.13 3.27
CA ALA A 185 7.80 -6.46 2.91
C ALA A 185 6.81 -5.37 3.34
N ARG A 186 7.00 -4.77 4.52
CA ARG A 186 6.17 -3.65 4.99
C ARG A 186 6.29 -2.42 4.10
N ARG A 187 7.50 -2.08 3.64
CA ARG A 187 7.71 -0.96 2.70
C ARG A 187 7.05 -1.24 1.36
N GLU A 188 7.20 -2.47 0.85
CA GLU A 188 6.58 -2.88 -0.41
C GLU A 188 5.05 -2.83 -0.34
N VAL A 189 4.44 -3.33 0.75
CA VAL A 189 3.00 -3.20 1.02
C VAL A 189 2.56 -1.74 1.04
N GLN A 190 3.34 -0.85 1.65
CA GLN A 190 3.01 0.57 1.70
C GLN A 190 3.07 1.20 0.30
N GLN A 191 4.12 0.91 -0.47
CA GLN A 191 4.28 1.40 -1.83
C GLN A 191 3.13 0.92 -2.75
N LEU A 192 2.74 -0.35 -2.65
CA LEU A 192 1.64 -0.91 -3.43
C LEU A 192 0.29 -0.33 -3.03
N LYS A 193 0.06 -0.04 -1.74
CA LYS A 193 -1.15 0.67 -1.28
C LYS A 193 -1.23 2.09 -1.85
N GLU A 194 -0.11 2.80 -1.87
CA GLU A 194 -0.04 4.14 -2.47
C GLU A 194 -0.31 4.08 -3.99
N GLU A 195 0.32 3.14 -4.71
CA GLU A 195 0.06 2.91 -6.15
C GLU A 195 -1.42 2.58 -6.39
N ARG A 196 -2.01 1.71 -5.56
CA ARG A 196 -3.44 1.36 -5.64
C ARG A 196 -4.33 2.60 -5.49
N THR A 197 -4.09 3.44 -4.48
CA THR A 197 -4.89 4.65 -4.25
C THR A 197 -4.81 5.60 -5.43
N VAL A 198 -3.62 5.80 -6.00
CA VAL A 198 -3.44 6.64 -7.19
C VAL A 198 -4.19 6.07 -8.40
N LEU A 199 -4.13 4.76 -8.62
CA LEU A 199 -4.86 4.12 -9.72
C LEU A 199 -6.38 4.15 -9.53
N GLU A 200 -6.86 4.07 -8.28
CA GLU A 200 -8.27 4.16 -7.94
C GLU A 200 -8.80 5.58 -8.21
N GLU A 201 -8.05 6.62 -7.82
CA GLU A 201 -8.37 8.01 -8.15
C GLU A 201 -8.40 8.24 -9.68
N GLN A 202 -7.42 7.70 -10.40
CA GLN A 202 -7.42 7.73 -11.88
C GLN A 202 -8.66 7.02 -12.43
N PHE A 203 -9.00 5.84 -11.93
CA PHE A 203 -10.18 5.09 -12.36
C PHE A 203 -11.50 5.85 -12.12
N GLU A 204 -11.62 6.53 -10.98
CA GLU A 204 -12.78 7.35 -10.64
C GLU A 204 -12.90 8.60 -11.51
N SER A 205 -11.78 9.26 -11.80
CA SER A 205 -11.76 10.41 -12.72
C SER A 205 -12.19 10.06 -14.15
N LEU A 206 -12.00 8.80 -14.55
CA LEU A 206 -12.41 8.24 -15.83
C LEU A 206 -13.90 7.84 -15.91
N ASN A 207 -14.74 8.28 -14.96
CA ASN A 207 -16.16 7.88 -14.91
C ASN A 207 -16.90 8.24 -16.22
N PRO A 208 -17.38 7.24 -16.99
CA PRO A 208 -18.05 7.46 -18.27
C PRO A 208 -19.41 8.15 -18.14
N GLU A 209 -20.00 8.23 -16.94
CA GLU A 209 -21.26 8.96 -16.70
C GLU A 209 -21.13 10.44 -17.02
N GLN A 210 -20.00 11.07 -16.68
CA GLN A 210 -19.73 12.46 -17.07
C GLN A 210 -19.67 12.63 -18.59
N LEU A 211 -19.20 11.60 -19.32
CA LEU A 211 -19.28 11.59 -20.77
C LEU A 211 -20.71 11.41 -21.25
N GLN A 212 -21.49 10.50 -20.69
CA GLN A 212 -22.88 10.28 -21.12
C GLN A 212 -23.72 11.55 -21.03
N ASP A 213 -23.60 12.32 -19.97
CA ASP A 213 -24.34 13.57 -19.82
C ASP A 213 -23.89 14.62 -20.84
N SER A 214 -22.59 14.63 -21.13
CA SER A 214 -22.03 15.47 -22.19
C SER A 214 -22.49 15.04 -23.58
N ILE A 215 -22.61 13.73 -23.83
CA ILE A 215 -23.11 13.17 -25.08
C ILE A 215 -24.59 13.52 -25.25
N LYS A 216 -25.42 13.34 -24.22
CA LYS A 216 -26.83 13.75 -24.22
C LYS A 216 -26.98 15.24 -24.52
N ALA A 217 -26.15 16.08 -23.89
CA ALA A 217 -26.13 17.52 -24.15
C ALA A 217 -25.71 17.88 -25.59
N ALA A 218 -24.84 17.09 -26.22
CA ALA A 218 -24.42 17.27 -27.62
C ALA A 218 -25.46 16.78 -28.64
N VAL A 219 -26.23 15.73 -28.31
CA VAL A 219 -27.25 15.16 -29.19
C VAL A 219 -28.35 16.18 -29.52
N ILE A 220 -28.75 17.02 -28.57
CA ILE A 220 -29.80 18.04 -28.75
C ILE A 220 -29.44 19.07 -29.85
N PRO A 221 -28.29 19.77 -29.81
CA PRO A 221 -27.94 20.73 -30.85
C PRO A 221 -27.63 20.08 -32.20
N ILE A 222 -27.10 18.84 -32.21
CA ILE A 222 -26.91 18.07 -33.45
C ILE A 222 -28.26 17.75 -34.10
N SER A 223 -29.21 17.24 -33.32
CA SER A 223 -30.56 16.94 -33.80
C SER A 223 -31.25 18.23 -34.26
N LEU A 224 -31.13 19.33 -33.52
CA LEU A 224 -31.66 20.63 -33.95
C LEU A 224 -31.01 21.14 -35.24
N SER A 225 -29.70 20.98 -35.42
CA SER A 225 -28.99 21.50 -36.60
C SER A 225 -29.24 20.68 -37.87
N VAL A 226 -29.55 19.38 -37.76
CA VAL A 226 -29.64 18.46 -38.91
C VAL A 226 -31.09 18.06 -39.20
N ILE A 227 -31.85 17.70 -38.16
CA ILE A 227 -33.23 17.23 -38.30
C ILE A 227 -34.15 18.39 -38.65
N PHE A 228 -33.92 19.59 -38.12
CA PHE A 228 -34.81 20.74 -38.38
C PHE A 228 -34.81 21.18 -39.85
N PRO A 229 -33.66 21.40 -40.54
CA PRO A 229 -33.67 21.74 -41.97
C PRO A 229 -34.24 20.61 -42.85
N LEU A 230 -33.97 19.34 -42.48
CA LEU A 230 -34.52 18.18 -43.19
C LEU A 230 -36.04 18.09 -43.02
N LEU A 231 -36.55 18.35 -41.82
CA LEU A 231 -37.97 18.35 -41.53
C LEU A 231 -38.68 19.46 -42.33
N ILE A 232 -38.13 20.68 -42.35
CA ILE A 232 -38.69 21.77 -43.15
C ILE A 232 -38.70 21.44 -44.64
N ARG A 233 -37.60 20.88 -45.15
CA ARG A 233 -37.54 20.40 -46.54
C ARG A 233 -38.61 19.36 -46.81
N PHE A 234 -38.79 18.39 -45.92
CA PHE A 234 -39.79 17.33 -46.04
C PHE A 234 -41.22 17.90 -46.02
N LEU A 235 -41.50 18.88 -45.16
CA LEU A 235 -42.77 19.60 -45.15
C LEU A 235 -43.02 20.33 -46.49
N HIS A 236 -41.99 20.95 -47.07
CA HIS A 236 -42.08 21.56 -48.40
C HIS A 236 -42.37 20.53 -49.50
N GLU A 237 -41.71 19.37 -49.47
CA GLU A 237 -41.92 18.29 -50.45
C GLU A 237 -43.33 17.67 -50.34
N LEU A 238 -43.90 17.62 -49.14
CA LEU A 238 -45.29 17.16 -48.92
C LEU A 238 -46.36 18.20 -49.28
N GLY A 239 -45.97 19.40 -49.71
CA GLY A 239 -46.91 20.47 -50.04
C GLY A 239 -47.51 21.16 -48.81
N PHE A 240 -46.96 20.92 -47.61
CA PHE A 240 -47.23 21.73 -46.41
C PHE A 240 -46.47 23.05 -46.53
N VAL A 241 -46.88 23.87 -47.50
CA VAL A 241 -46.52 25.28 -47.49
C VAL A 241 -47.43 25.91 -46.43
N ILE A 242 -46.86 26.36 -45.31
CA ILE A 242 -47.63 27.16 -44.36
C ILE A 242 -48.23 28.29 -45.21
N ILE A 243 -49.56 28.40 -45.27
CA ILE A 243 -50.24 29.41 -46.10
C ILE A 243 -49.99 30.75 -45.42
N VAL A 244 -48.81 31.31 -45.65
CA VAL A 244 -48.40 32.58 -45.08
C VAL A 244 -48.22 33.56 -46.21
N SER A 245 -48.64 34.79 -45.95
CA SER A 245 -48.49 35.96 -46.79
C SER A 245 -47.15 35.95 -47.55
N PRO A 246 -47.08 36.40 -48.83
CA PRO A 246 -45.87 36.40 -49.65
C PRO A 246 -44.65 37.08 -49.00
N ALA A 247 -44.87 37.95 -48.00
CA ALA A 247 -43.80 38.54 -47.18
C ALA A 247 -43.04 37.51 -46.33
N VAL A 248 -43.69 36.45 -45.86
CA VAL A 248 -43.11 35.43 -44.96
C VAL A 248 -42.32 34.37 -45.72
N ALA A 249 -42.66 34.11 -47.00
CA ALA A 249 -41.90 33.21 -47.86
C ALA A 249 -40.45 33.68 -48.09
N LEU A 250 -40.19 34.98 -47.93
CA LEU A 250 -38.86 35.59 -48.03
C LEU A 250 -38.08 35.48 -46.71
N ILE A 251 -38.80 35.43 -45.58
CA ILE A 251 -38.23 35.36 -44.22
C ILE A 251 -37.91 33.91 -43.83
N GLU A 252 -38.68 32.94 -44.32
CA GLU A 252 -38.50 31.52 -44.04
C GLU A 252 -37.06 30.99 -44.25
N PRO A 253 -36.41 31.17 -45.43
CA PRO A 253 -35.04 30.67 -45.59
C PRO A 253 -34.04 31.35 -44.66
N ILE A 254 -34.29 32.62 -44.29
CA ILE A 254 -33.45 33.38 -43.37
C ILE A 254 -33.61 32.81 -41.94
N THR A 255 -34.82 32.52 -41.49
CA THR A 255 -35.03 31.95 -40.15
C THR A 255 -34.44 30.54 -40.05
N VAL A 256 -34.58 29.71 -41.08
CA VAL A 256 -33.94 28.38 -41.11
C VAL A 256 -32.42 28.50 -41.09
N LEU A 257 -31.85 29.43 -41.87
CA LEU A 257 -30.41 29.69 -41.86
C LEU A 257 -29.93 30.20 -40.50
N VAL A 258 -30.69 31.07 -39.83
CA VAL A 258 -30.35 31.58 -38.49
C VAL A 258 -30.43 30.46 -37.45
N VAL A 259 -31.48 29.65 -37.44
CA VAL A 259 -31.61 28.49 -36.53
C VAL A 259 -30.49 27.49 -36.78
N TRP A 260 -30.14 27.24 -38.04
CA TRP A 260 -29.01 26.40 -38.40
C TRP A 260 -27.68 26.98 -37.92
N LEU A 261 -27.42 28.27 -38.14
CA LEU A 261 -26.20 28.93 -37.67
C LEU A 261 -26.10 28.89 -36.15
N ILE A 262 -27.20 29.10 -35.43
CA ILE A 262 -27.23 29.00 -33.96
C ILE A 262 -26.88 27.57 -33.54
N GLY A 263 -27.50 26.55 -34.16
CA GLY A 263 -27.17 25.15 -33.90
C GLY A 263 -25.70 24.83 -34.19
N PHE A 264 -25.18 25.30 -35.32
CA PHE A 264 -23.80 25.12 -35.75
C PHE A 264 -22.79 25.80 -34.81
N PHE A 265 -22.99 27.07 -34.46
CA PHE A 265 -22.10 27.76 -33.52
C PHE A 265 -22.19 27.16 -32.12
N TRP A 266 -23.36 26.65 -31.72
CA TRP A 266 -23.50 25.93 -30.46
C TRP A 266 -22.70 24.63 -30.45
N THR A 267 -22.77 23.82 -31.51
CA THR A 267 -21.97 22.60 -31.61
C THR A 267 -20.48 22.92 -31.69
N LEU A 268 -20.09 23.96 -32.43
CA LEU A 268 -18.70 24.43 -32.52
C LEU A 268 -18.17 24.87 -31.14
N ARG A 269 -18.95 25.66 -30.40
CA ARG A 269 -18.60 26.07 -29.03
C ARG A 269 -18.50 24.86 -28.11
N PHE A 270 -19.43 23.92 -28.20
CA PHE A 270 -19.42 22.70 -27.40
C PHE A 270 -18.15 21.88 -27.65
N VAL A 271 -17.78 21.69 -28.91
CA VAL A 271 -16.53 21.01 -29.30
C VAL A 271 -15.32 21.80 -28.81
N TRP A 272 -15.31 23.12 -29.02
CA TRP A 272 -14.21 23.98 -28.58
C TRP A 272 -13.96 23.87 -27.08
N VAL A 273 -14.99 24.08 -26.26
CA VAL A 273 -14.90 23.96 -24.79
C VAL A 273 -14.40 22.57 -24.39
N ARG A 274 -14.82 21.52 -25.10
CA ARG A 274 -14.39 20.14 -24.84
C ARG A 274 -12.92 19.90 -25.19
N VAL A 275 -12.45 20.46 -26.31
CA VAL A 275 -11.07 20.29 -26.79
C VAL A 275 -10.10 21.15 -25.97
N THR A 276 -10.47 22.39 -25.65
CA THR A 276 -9.61 23.26 -24.83
C THR A 276 -9.66 22.88 -23.35
N GLY A 277 -10.79 22.38 -22.86
CA GLY A 277 -10.92 21.88 -21.48
C GLY A 277 -10.21 20.56 -21.23
N SER A 278 -9.82 19.81 -22.28
CA SER A 278 -9.02 18.59 -22.14
C SER A 278 -7.51 18.79 -22.18
N ASN A 279 -7.02 20.03 -22.32
CA ASN A 279 -5.58 20.34 -22.33
C ASN A 279 -5.05 20.79 -20.96
N THR A 280 -5.91 20.95 -19.97
CA THR A 280 -5.51 21.17 -18.58
C THR A 280 -5.54 19.83 -17.86
N GLU A 281 -4.36 19.32 -17.57
CA GLU A 281 -4.07 18.31 -16.54
C GLU A 281 -4.59 16.90 -16.86
N LEU A 282 -3.92 16.24 -17.81
CA LEU A 282 -3.52 14.87 -17.48
C LEU A 282 -2.64 15.02 -16.23
N PRO A 283 -2.99 14.43 -15.07
CA PRO A 283 -2.10 14.45 -13.92
C PRO A 283 -0.76 13.91 -14.40
N ASP A 284 0.32 14.65 -14.14
CA ASP A 284 1.67 14.23 -14.49
C ASP A 284 1.83 12.77 -14.06
N SER A 285 2.13 11.90 -15.03
CA SER A 285 2.27 10.48 -14.79
C SER A 285 3.25 10.31 -13.62
N PRO A 286 2.83 9.71 -12.49
CA PRO A 286 3.64 9.67 -11.26
C PRO A 286 4.96 8.92 -11.46
N LEU A 287 5.08 8.15 -12.55
CA LEU A 287 6.32 7.52 -12.98
C LEU A 287 7.46 8.51 -13.30
N SER A 288 7.16 9.75 -13.71
CA SER A 288 8.22 10.74 -14.01
C SER A 288 8.91 11.30 -12.77
N LYS A 289 8.31 11.18 -11.58
CA LYS A 289 8.91 11.68 -10.33
C LYS A 289 9.72 10.62 -9.58
N ARG A 290 9.62 9.34 -9.97
CA ARG A 290 10.39 8.27 -9.32
C ARG A 290 11.86 8.28 -9.73
N ASP A 291 12.16 8.61 -11.00
CA ASP A 291 13.54 8.63 -11.50
C ASP A 291 14.36 9.83 -10.98
N GLU A 292 13.73 10.94 -10.58
CA GLU A 292 14.46 12.10 -10.03
C GLU A 292 14.77 11.99 -8.52
N ASN A 293 14.02 11.17 -7.77
CA ASN A 293 14.24 11.02 -6.33
C ASN A 293 15.14 9.82 -5.96
N GLU A 294 15.21 8.76 -6.78
CA GLU A 294 16.13 7.64 -6.53
C GLU A 294 17.62 8.02 -6.74
N GLU A 295 17.93 9.07 -7.52
CA GLU A 295 19.31 9.53 -7.70
C GLU A 295 19.86 10.30 -6.48
N VAL A 296 18.98 10.89 -5.65
CA VAL A 296 19.37 11.67 -4.45
C VAL A 296 19.60 10.76 -3.22
N ASP A 297 18.89 9.64 -3.11
CA ASP A 297 19.00 8.74 -1.96
C ASP A 297 20.23 7.79 -2.03
N ILE A 298 20.76 7.51 -3.24
CA ILE A 298 21.98 6.70 -3.41
C ILE A 298 23.24 7.50 -3.03
N GLU A 299 23.25 8.82 -3.24
CA GLU A 299 24.39 9.67 -2.84
C GLU A 299 24.44 9.88 -1.32
N SER A 300 23.28 9.91 -0.66
CA SER A 300 23.16 10.11 0.80
C SER A 300 23.61 8.88 1.61
N SER A 301 23.29 7.66 1.17
CA SER A 301 23.66 6.43 1.90
C SER A 301 25.16 6.08 1.80
N ASN A 302 25.84 6.53 0.73
CA ASN A 302 27.28 6.34 0.58
C ASN A 302 28.11 7.23 1.52
N ILE A 303 27.60 8.39 1.92
CA ILE A 303 28.30 9.31 2.84
C ILE A 303 28.22 8.80 4.28
N GLU A 304 27.10 8.19 4.67
CA GLU A 304 26.91 7.66 6.03
C GLU A 304 27.74 6.38 6.27
N THR A 305 27.89 5.55 5.23
CA THR A 305 28.70 4.33 5.31
C THR A 305 30.21 4.61 5.36
N GLN A 306 30.70 5.68 4.71
CA GLN A 306 32.11 6.08 4.81
C GLN A 306 32.48 6.65 6.19
N ASN A 307 31.57 7.39 6.83
CA ASN A 307 31.83 7.96 8.16
C ASN A 307 31.82 6.89 9.28
N ALA A 308 31.02 5.83 9.14
CA ALA A 308 30.99 4.72 10.11
C ALA A 308 32.30 3.91 10.12
N VAL A 309 32.94 3.71 8.96
CA VAL A 309 34.22 2.98 8.86
C VAL A 309 35.40 3.79 9.38
N GLN A 310 35.32 5.14 9.32
CA GLN A 310 36.40 6.01 9.79
C GLN A 310 36.41 6.20 11.31
N SER A 311 35.28 5.98 11.99
CA SER A 311 35.19 6.07 13.45
C SER A 311 35.67 4.81 14.20
N GLN A 312 35.91 3.69 13.51
CA GLN A 312 36.45 2.46 14.12
C GLN A 312 37.98 2.35 14.04
N ASN A 313 38.65 3.28 13.34
CA ASN A 313 40.10 3.28 13.13
C ASN A 313 40.85 4.40 13.88
N ASN A 314 40.19 5.07 14.83
CA ASN A 314 40.80 6.03 15.76
C ASN A 314 40.55 5.63 17.20
#